data_AF-A0A7J2H648-F1
#
_entry.id   AF-A0A7J2H648-F1
#
_cell.length_a   1.000
_cell.length_b   1.000
_cell.length_c   1.000
_cell.angle_alpha   90.00
_cell.angle_beta   90.00
_cell.angle_gamma   90.00
#
_symmetry.space_group_name_H-M   'P 1'
#
loop_
_entity.id
_entity.type
_entity.pdbx_description
1 polymer ?
#
loop_
_entity_poly.entity_id
_entity_poly.type
_entity_poly.pdbx_seq_one_letter_code
_entity_poly.pdbx_strand_id
1 'polypeptide(L)'
;MNYTNSLDEIIYRMVYTTPILDTHEHLEPEESRISRPQDPISLFLTHYLSTDFIVAGLSPRDLEKLRNPRIPWEERWSLFEEW
;
A
#
# COMPACT_ATOMS: atom_id res chain seq x y z
N MET A 1 3.96 -2.23 -20.67
CA MET A 1 3.14 -3.26 -21.35
C MET A 1 3.37 -3.09 -22.85
N ASN A 2 3.79 -4.14 -23.56
CA ASN A 2 3.90 -4.10 -25.03
C ASN A 2 2.56 -4.57 -25.62
N TYR A 3 1.71 -3.61 -26.02
CA TYR A 3 0.48 -3.92 -26.74
C TYR A 3 0.85 -4.34 -28.16
N THR A 4 0.52 -5.58 -28.52
CA THR A 4 0.87 -6.20 -29.80
C THR A 4 -0.09 -5.82 -30.94
N ASN A 5 -1.14 -5.03 -30.67
CA ASN A 5 -2.15 -4.59 -31.63
C ASN A 5 -2.50 -3.10 -31.44
N SER A 6 -2.70 -2.36 -32.54
CA SER A 6 -2.98 -0.91 -32.53
C SER A 6 -4.31 -0.56 -31.85
N LEU A 7 -5.29 -1.47 -31.88
CA LEU A 7 -6.57 -1.27 -31.20
C LEU A 7 -6.42 -1.33 -29.67
N ASP A 8 -5.62 -2.26 -29.15
CA ASP A 8 -5.39 -2.40 -27.71
C ASP A 8 -4.68 -1.15 -27.16
N GLU A 9 -3.76 -0.58 -27.94
CA GLU A 9 -3.09 0.68 -27.57
C GLU A 9 -4.08 1.85 -27.53
N ILE A 10 -5.00 1.96 -28.50
CA ILE A 10 -6.03 3.00 -28.53
C ILE A 10 -6.94 2.89 -27.30
N ILE A 11 -7.46 1.69 -27.02
CA ILE A 11 -8.35 1.45 -25.86
C ILE A 11 -7.60 1.76 -24.56
N TYR A 12 -6.37 1.27 -24.42
CA TYR A 12 -5.54 1.55 -23.25
C TYR A 12 -5.36 3.06 -23.05
N ARG A 13 -5.01 3.81 -24.11
CA ARG A 13 -4.83 5.26 -24.02
C ARG A 13 -6.11 5.98 -23.59
N MET A 14 -7.27 5.55 -24.09
CA MET A 14 -8.56 6.12 -23.69
C MET A 14 -8.85 5.86 -22.21
N VAL A 15 -8.69 4.63 -21.74
CA VAL A 15 -8.91 4.28 -20.33
C VAL A 15 -7.91 4.99 -19.42
N TYR A 16 -6.63 4.98 -19.77
CA TYR A 16 -5.55 5.55 -18.97
C TYR A 16 -5.68 7.07 -18.78
N THR A 17 -6.20 7.78 -19.80
CA THR A 17 -6.41 9.23 -19.74
C THR A 17 -7.75 9.63 -19.10
N THR A 18 -8.63 8.67 -18.84
CA THR A 18 -9.92 8.94 -18.19
C THR A 18 -9.68 9.22 -16.70
N PRO A 19 -10.21 10.32 -16.14
CA PRO A 19 -10.10 10.58 -14.71
C PRO A 19 -10.70 9.46 -13.87
N ILE A 20 -10.02 9.09 -12.78
CA ILE A 20 -10.55 8.13 -11.82
C ILE A 20 -11.68 8.81 -11.04
N LEU A 21 -12.86 8.20 -11.09
CA LEU A 21 -13.99 8.54 -10.23
C LEU A 21 -14.15 7.43 -9.20
N ASP A 22 -13.53 7.60 -8.04
CA ASP A 22 -13.67 6.65 -6.94
C ASP A 22 -14.94 6.94 -6.14
N THR A 23 -15.93 6.06 -6.25
CA THR A 23 -17.21 6.20 -5.56
C THR A 23 -17.22 5.62 -4.16
N HIS A 24 -16.21 4.83 -3.78
CA HIS A 24 -16.15 4.20 -2.46
C HIS A 24 -14.71 3.82 -2.09
N GLU A 25 -14.14 4.56 -1.15
CA GLU A 25 -12.85 4.25 -0.54
C GLU A 25 -12.93 4.32 0.99
N HIS A 26 -11.94 3.71 1.63
CA HIS A 26 -11.72 3.79 3.07
C HIS A 26 -10.47 4.60 3.43
N LEU A 27 -9.97 5.42 2.49
CA LEU A 27 -8.87 6.32 2.76
C LEU A 27 -9.30 7.42 3.74
N GLU A 28 -8.37 7.84 4.57
CA GLU A 28 -8.61 8.97 5.46
C GLU A 28 -8.77 10.26 4.65
N PRO A 29 -9.61 11.21 5.11
CA PRO A 29 -9.71 12.53 4.50
C PRO A 29 -8.33 13.18 4.35
N GLU A 30 -8.08 13.80 3.21
CA GLU A 30 -6.75 14.31 2.86
C GLU A 30 -6.17 15.25 3.91
N GLU A 31 -6.98 16.17 4.44
CA GLU A 31 -6.59 17.11 5.50
C GLU A 31 -6.08 16.37 6.75
N SER A 32 -6.80 15.33 7.18
CA SER A 32 -6.40 14.47 8.29
C SER A 32 -5.12 13.71 7.98
N ARG A 33 -5.00 13.17 6.76
CA ARG A 33 -3.81 12.44 6.31
C ARG A 33 -2.57 13.32 6.33
N ILE A 34 -2.62 14.53 5.75
CA ILE A 34 -1.43 15.41 5.67
C ILE A 34 -1.08 16.09 7.00
N SER A 35 -1.99 16.09 7.99
CA SER A 35 -1.76 16.70 9.30
C SER A 35 -0.72 15.96 10.16
N ARG A 36 -0.32 14.74 9.80
CA ARG A 36 0.57 13.88 10.59
C ARG A 36 1.62 13.18 9.73
N PRO A 37 2.80 12.85 10.30
CA PRO A 37 3.78 12.01 9.61
C PRO A 37 3.14 10.72 9.10
N GLN A 38 3.39 10.42 7.83
CA GLN A 38 2.84 9.24 7.18
C GLN A 38 3.85 8.09 7.28
N ASP A 39 3.35 6.92 7.64
CA ASP A 39 4.14 5.69 7.73
C ASP A 39 3.49 4.61 6.85
N PRO A 40 4.02 4.39 5.63
CA PRO A 40 3.45 3.44 4.69
C PRO A 40 3.40 2.01 5.24
N ILE A 41 4.45 1.55 5.95
CA ILE A 41 4.49 0.20 6.52
C ILE A 41 3.35 0.03 7.52
N SER A 42 3.20 1.01 8.42
CA SER A 42 2.12 1.00 9.40
C SER A 42 0.74 1.01 8.73
N LEU A 43 0.53 1.87 7.74
CA LEU A 43 -0.74 1.99 7.02
C LEU A 43 -1.12 0.68 6.30
N PHE A 44 -0.22 0.14 5.47
CA PHE A 44 -0.49 -1.07 4.69
C PHE A 44 -0.69 -2.28 5.57
N LEU A 45 0.15 -2.46 6.59
CA LEU A 45 -0.01 -3.58 7.51
C LEU A 45 -1.23 -3.41 8.40
N THR A 46 -1.72 -2.19 8.68
CA THR A 46 -2.94 -2.02 9.50
C THR A 46 -4.22 -2.38 8.74
N HIS A 47 -4.30 -2.05 7.45
CA HIS A 47 -5.57 -2.12 6.72
C HIS A 47 -5.61 -3.16 5.59
N TYR A 48 -4.47 -3.66 5.12
CA TYR A 48 -4.41 -4.52 3.93
C TYR A 48 -3.64 -5.81 4.18
N LEU A 49 -2.36 -5.70 4.53
CA LEU A 49 -1.40 -6.80 4.41
C LEU A 49 -1.22 -7.63 5.68
N SER A 50 -1.81 -7.25 6.83
CA SER A 50 -1.55 -7.98 8.09
C SER A 50 -1.97 -9.43 8.03
N THR A 51 -3.12 -9.72 7.43
CA THR A 51 -3.64 -11.09 7.38
C THR A 51 -2.76 -11.94 6.48
N ASP A 52 -2.36 -11.41 5.33
CA ASP A 52 -1.48 -12.10 4.39
C ASP A 52 -0.14 -12.44 5.05
N PHE A 53 0.45 -11.48 5.78
CA PHE A 53 1.74 -11.67 6.44
C PHE A 53 1.64 -12.69 7.58
N ILE A 54 0.58 -12.62 8.42
CA ILE A 54 0.35 -13.62 9.47
C ILE A 54 0.17 -15.02 8.88
N VAL A 55 -0.62 -15.16 7.80
CA VAL A 55 -0.86 -16.45 7.14
C VAL A 55 0.41 -16.99 6.49
N ALA A 56 1.25 -16.11 5.94
CA ALA A 56 2.57 -16.48 5.40
C ALA A 56 3.58 -16.89 6.49
N GLY A 57 3.28 -16.62 7.77
CA GLY A 57 4.07 -17.07 8.91
C GLY A 57 4.70 -15.96 9.74
N LEU A 58 4.41 -14.68 9.47
CA LEU A 58 4.91 -13.57 10.27
C LEU A 58 4.33 -13.68 11.69
N SER A 59 5.19 -13.57 12.70
CA SER A 59 4.73 -13.60 14.07
C SER A 59 3.89 -12.36 14.41
N PRO A 60 2.86 -12.46 15.28
CA PRO A 60 2.09 -11.29 15.71
C PRO A 60 2.97 -10.20 16.36
N ARG A 61 4.05 -10.59 17.02
CA ARG A 61 5.03 -9.68 17.62
C ARG A 61 5.79 -8.87 16.56
N ASP A 62 6.21 -9.53 15.49
CA ASP A 62 6.91 -8.88 14.39
C ASP A 62 5.96 -7.97 13.60
N LEU A 63 4.69 -8.37 13.46
CA LEU A 63 3.66 -7.48 12.91
C LEU A 63 3.47 -6.21 13.74
N GLU A 64 3.39 -6.32 15.07
CA GLU A 64 3.32 -5.16 15.96
C GLU A 64 4.57 -4.27 15.84
N LYS A 65 5.76 -4.88 15.71
CA LYS A 65 7.01 -4.17 15.49
C LYS A 65 6.96 -3.35 14.19
N LEU A 66 6.56 -3.98 13.09
CA LEU A 66 6.46 -3.32 11.78
C LEU A 66 5.46 -2.14 11.79
N ARG A 67 4.32 -2.32 12.47
CA ARG A 67 3.28 -1.29 12.58
C ARG A 67 3.65 -0.10 13.47
N ASN A 68 4.69 -0.19 14.28
CA ASN A 68 5.03 0.83 15.27
C ASN A 68 5.95 1.93 14.68
N PRO A 69 5.44 3.14 14.41
CA PRO A 69 6.23 4.21 13.80
C PRO A 69 7.32 4.77 14.73
N ARG A 70 7.32 4.41 16.02
CA ARG A 70 8.36 4.83 16.99
C ARG A 70 9.65 4.03 16.87
N ILE A 71 9.61 2.89 16.19
CA ILE A 71 10.79 2.08 15.94
C ILE A 71 11.48 2.64 14.69
N PRO A 72 12.83 2.80 14.70
CA PRO A 72 13.57 3.32 13.55
C PRO A 72 13.19 2.62 12.24
N TRP A 73 13.14 3.40 11.15
CA TRP A 73 12.74 2.91 9.84
C TRP A 73 13.63 1.74 9.40
N GLU A 74 14.93 1.87 9.57
CA GLU A 74 15.93 0.88 9.17
C GLU A 74 15.71 -0.47 9.86
N GLU A 75 15.37 -0.45 11.16
CA GLU A 75 15.10 -1.66 11.92
C GLU A 75 13.81 -2.36 11.49
N ARG A 76 12.78 -1.58 11.14
CA ARG A 76 11.53 -2.12 10.61
C ARG A 76 11.67 -2.60 9.18
N TRP A 77 12.42 -1.86 8.36
CA TRP A 77 12.65 -2.16 6.96
C TRP A 77 13.40 -3.49 6.79
N SER A 78 14.46 -3.72 7.57
CA SER A 78 15.20 -5.00 7.52
C SER A 78 14.34 -6.22 7.84
N LEU A 79 13.28 -6.05 8.64
CA LEU A 79 12.30 -7.11 8.86
C LEU A 79 11.28 -7.17 7.71
N PHE A 80 10.78 -6.02 7.26
CA PHE A 80 9.76 -5.94 6.22
C PHE A 80 10.23 -6.49 4.88
N GLU A 81 11.48 -6.21 4.48
CA GLU A 81 12.03 -6.60 3.17
C GLU A 81 12.20 -8.12 2.99
N GLU A 82 12.10 -8.89 4.07
CA GLU A 82 12.10 -10.36 4.03
C GLU A 82 10.73 -10.97 3.65
N TRP A 83 9.66 -10.16 3.62
CA TRP A 83 8.28 -10.56 3.33
C TRP A 83 7.76 -9.94 2.03
#